data_AF-A0A9E3PG23-F1
#
_entry.id   AF-A0A9E3PG23-F1
#
_cell.length_a   1.000
_cell.length_b   1.000
_cell.length_c   1.000
_cell.angle_alpha   90.00
_cell.angle_beta   90.00
_cell.angle_gamma   90.00
#
_symmetry.space_group_name_H-M   'P 1'
#
loop_
_entity.id
_entity.type
_entity.pdbx_description
1 polymer ?
#
loop_
_entity_poly.entity_id
_entity_poly.type
_entity_poly.pdbx_seq_one_letter_code
_entity_poly.pdbx_strand_id
1 'polypeptide(L)'
;MKADMLTITQHLPLMIEIARRAVELERCEFNQKCRVQDLHDGYQEWKEAHSIPHVDFNTPEWEAMKGFTEQQYDAVERAKRETYNAKRRLQTAIRRLPGTGGQL
;
A
#
# COMPACT_ATOMS: atom_id res chain seq x y z
N MET A 1 -25.47 -1.28 -32.04
CA MET A 1 -25.47 -2.58 -31.33
C MET A 1 -24.34 -3.52 -31.73
N LYS A 2 -24.19 -3.98 -32.99
CA LYS A 2 -23.07 -4.88 -33.36
C LYS A 2 -21.68 -4.23 -33.26
N ALA A 3 -21.57 -2.93 -33.56
CA ALA A 3 -20.31 -2.19 -33.48
C ALA A 3 -19.81 -2.02 -32.03
N ASP A 4 -20.66 -1.55 -31.11
CA ASP A 4 -20.30 -1.36 -29.69
C ASP A 4 -19.89 -2.67 -29.00
N MET A 5 -20.57 -3.77 -29.32
CA MET A 5 -20.24 -5.09 -28.76
C MET A 5 -18.89 -5.61 -29.27
N LEU A 6 -18.52 -5.29 -30.52
CA LEU A 6 -17.20 -5.60 -31.08
C LEU A 6 -16.09 -4.79 -30.38
N THR A 7 -16.34 -3.51 -30.09
CA THR A 7 -15.39 -2.62 -29.40
C THR A 7 -15.18 -3.01 -27.93
N ILE A 8 -16.23 -3.42 -27.21
CA ILE A 8 -16.12 -3.94 -25.83
C ILE A 8 -15.29 -5.22 -25.80
N THR A 9 -15.51 -6.13 -26.76
CA THR A 9 -14.80 -7.42 -26.80
C THR A 9 -13.31 -7.23 -27.09
N GLN A 10 -12.93 -6.22 -27.89
CA GLN A 10 -11.53 -5.88 -28.20
C GLN A 10 -10.75 -5.33 -26.99
N HIS A 11 -11.43 -4.69 -26.04
CA HIS A 11 -10.79 -4.10 -24.86
C HIS A 11 -10.95 -4.91 -23.58
N LEU A 12 -11.77 -5.97 -23.61
CA LEU A 12 -12.02 -6.86 -22.48
C LEU A 12 -10.72 -7.37 -21.81
N PRO A 13 -9.65 -7.78 -22.53
CA PRO A 13 -8.42 -8.19 -21.88
C PRO A 13 -7.76 -7.07 -21.05
N LEU A 14 -7.80 -5.83 -21.53
CA LEU A 14 -7.26 -4.67 -20.81
C LEU A 14 -8.12 -4.33 -19.59
N MET A 15 -9.45 -4.43 -19.71
CA MET A 15 -10.37 -4.22 -18.58
C MET A 15 -10.17 -5.27 -17.49
N ILE A 16 -9.97 -6.53 -17.86
CA ILE A 16 -9.63 -7.61 -16.91
C ILE A 16 -8.29 -7.33 -16.21
N GLU A 17 -7.29 -6.89 -16.96
CA GLU A 17 -5.99 -6.52 -16.37
C GLU A 17 -6.13 -5.36 -15.38
N ILE A 18 -6.88 -4.31 -15.73
CA ILE A 18 -7.17 -3.19 -14.82
C ILE A 18 -7.86 -3.70 -13.55
N ALA A 19 -8.87 -4.55 -13.67
CA ALA A 19 -9.55 -5.13 -12.52
C ALA A 19 -8.60 -5.94 -11.62
N ARG A 20 -7.73 -6.76 -12.21
CA ARG A 20 -6.70 -7.50 -11.46
C ARG A 20 -5.75 -6.57 -10.72
N ARG A 21 -5.29 -5.50 -11.37
CA ARG A 21 -4.40 -4.50 -10.74
C ARG A 21 -5.08 -3.67 -9.66
N ALA A 22 -6.39 -3.43 -9.79
CA ALA A 22 -7.17 -2.75 -8.76
C ALA A 22 -7.28 -3.62 -7.49
N VAL A 23 -7.56 -4.92 -7.65
CA VAL A 23 -7.57 -5.87 -6.52
C VAL A 23 -6.17 -6.02 -5.91
N GLU A 24 -5.12 -6.04 -6.73
CA GLU A 24 -3.74 -6.04 -6.24
C GLU A 24 -3.44 -4.79 -5.39
N LEU A 25 -3.82 -3.60 -5.85
CA LEU A 25 -3.64 -2.37 -5.11
C LEU A 25 -4.39 -2.38 -3.78
N GLU A 26 -5.66 -2.78 -3.77
CA GLU A 26 -6.45 -2.88 -2.55
C GLU A 26 -5.77 -3.76 -1.51
N ARG A 27 -5.25 -4.93 -1.93
CA ARG A 27 -4.55 -5.85 -1.03
C ARG A 27 -3.28 -5.24 -0.46
N CYS A 28 -2.51 -4.53 -1.29
CA CYS A 28 -1.31 -3.84 -0.83
C CYS A 28 -1.64 -2.71 0.14
N GLU A 29 -2.68 -1.91 -0.13
CA GLU A 29 -3.14 -0.83 0.76
C GLU A 29 -3.64 -1.39 2.09
N PHE A 30 -4.38 -2.51 2.06
CA PHE A 30 -4.82 -3.21 3.27
C PHE A 30 -3.61 -3.72 4.07
N ASN A 31 -2.67 -4.42 3.43
CA ASN A 31 -1.44 -4.88 4.10
C ASN A 31 -0.65 -3.71 4.69
N GLN A 32 -0.51 -2.60 3.98
CA GLN A 32 0.16 -1.40 4.50
C GLN A 32 -0.54 -0.88 5.76
N LYS A 33 -1.88 -0.82 5.79
CA LYS A 33 -2.64 -0.43 6.99
C LYS A 33 -2.37 -1.37 8.16
N CYS A 34 -2.39 -2.68 7.92
CA CYS A 34 -2.05 -3.67 8.94
C CYS A 34 -0.63 -3.46 9.49
N ARG A 35 0.38 -3.26 8.64
CA ARG A 35 1.76 -3.04 9.11
C ARG A 35 1.93 -1.75 9.91
N VAL A 36 1.21 -0.69 9.55
CA VAL A 36 1.20 0.55 10.34
C VAL A 36 0.59 0.30 11.72
N GLN A 37 -0.48 -0.50 11.79
CA GLN A 37 -1.07 -0.89 13.07
C GLN A 37 -0.10 -1.76 13.87
N ASP A 38 0.52 -2.77 13.26
CA ASP A 38 1.52 -3.63 13.92
C ASP A 38 2.68 -2.81 14.52
N LEU A 39 3.17 -1.79 13.80
CA LEU A 39 4.21 -0.89 14.30
C LEU A 39 3.71 -0.04 15.47
N HIS A 40 2.50 0.50 15.37
CA HIS A 40 1.89 1.26 16.45
C HIS A 40 1.73 0.40 17.71
N ASP A 41 1.26 -0.83 17.57
CA ASP A 41 1.07 -1.76 18.67
C ASP A 41 2.42 -2.12 19.30
N GLY A 42 3.47 -2.32 18.49
CA GLY A 42 4.84 -2.48 18.98
C GLY A 42 5.36 -1.29 19.79
N TYR A 43 5.01 -0.04 19.41
CA TYR A 43 5.33 1.13 20.23
C TYR A 43 4.57 1.15 21.56
N GLN A 44 3.30 0.73 21.58
CA GLN A 44 2.53 0.67 22.83
C GLN A 44 3.07 -0.44 23.75
N GLU A 45 3.32 -1.63 23.21
CA GLU A 45 3.89 -2.76 23.95
C GLU A 45 5.22 -2.39 24.61
N TRP A 46 6.13 -1.74 23.86
CA TRP A 46 7.40 -1.30 24.40
C TRP A 46 7.23 -0.30 25.54
N LYS A 47 6.36 0.70 25.36
CA LYS A 47 6.06 1.72 26.37
C LYS A 47 5.45 1.12 27.64
N GLU A 48 4.51 0.19 27.50
CA GLU A 48 3.89 -0.53 28.61
C GLU A 48 4.92 -1.34 29.39
N ALA A 49 5.76 -2.10 28.69
CA ALA A 49 6.82 -2.91 29.31
C ALA A 49 7.83 -2.08 30.11
N HIS A 50 8.06 -0.82 29.72
CA HIS A 50 9.00 0.08 30.40
C HIS A 50 8.29 1.10 31.32
N SER A 51 6.96 1.05 31.44
CA SER A 51 6.15 2.02 32.19
C SER A 51 6.38 3.48 31.76
N ILE A 52 6.62 3.71 30.46
CA ILE A 52 6.87 5.03 29.88
C ILE A 52 5.61 5.52 29.16
N PRO A 53 4.94 6.60 29.61
CA PRO A 53 3.71 7.07 28.97
C PRO A 53 3.96 7.72 27.61
N HIS A 54 5.10 8.41 27.47
CA HIS A 54 5.49 9.16 26.27
C HIS A 54 6.99 9.07 26.07
N VAL A 55 7.40 8.96 24.80
CA VAL A 55 8.80 8.93 24.39
C VAL A 55 9.03 10.14 23.50
N ASP A 56 9.87 11.07 23.95
CA ASP A 56 10.29 12.22 23.16
C ASP A 56 11.28 11.82 22.06
N PHE A 57 11.31 12.58 20.96
CA PHE A 57 12.27 12.33 19.88
C PHE A 57 13.71 12.56 20.33
N ASN A 58 14.64 11.78 19.77
CA ASN A 58 16.10 11.85 20.02
C ASN A 58 16.53 11.58 21.47
N THR A 59 15.70 10.93 22.28
CA THR A 59 16.12 10.44 23.61
C THR A 59 16.69 9.01 23.52
N PRO A 60 17.42 8.53 24.55
CA PRO A 60 17.86 7.13 24.59
C PRO A 60 16.69 6.13 24.51
N GLU A 61 15.55 6.47 25.11
CA GLU A 61 14.32 5.67 25.07
C GLU A 61 13.76 5.59 23.65
N TRP A 62 13.83 6.68 22.88
CA TRP A 62 13.46 6.69 21.46
C TRP A 62 14.33 5.76 20.63
N GLU A 63 15.64 5.79 20.83
CA GLU A 63 16.56 4.87 20.13
C GLU A 63 16.30 3.41 20.52
N ALA A 64 16.06 3.13 21.81
CA ALA A 64 15.73 1.79 22.28
C ALA A 64 14.39 1.27 21.70
N MET A 65 13.35 2.11 21.68
CA MET A 65 12.05 1.78 21.11
C MET A 65 12.14 1.53 19.60
N LYS A 66 12.91 2.35 18.86
CA LYS A 66 13.19 2.11 17.43
C LYS A 66 13.90 0.77 17.21
N GLY A 67 14.90 0.44 18.04
CA GLY A 67 15.58 -0.86 17.95
C GLY A 67 14.62 -2.04 18.21
N PHE A 68 13.74 -1.90 19.19
CA PHE A 68 12.71 -2.92 19.47
C PHE A 68 11.71 -3.11 18.33
N THR A 69 11.36 -2.02 17.63
CA THR A 69 10.35 -2.01 16.56
C THR A 69 10.94 -2.01 15.14
N GLU A 70 12.24 -2.27 14.99
CA GLU A 70 12.95 -2.17 13.72
C GLU A 70 12.31 -3.05 12.63
N GLN A 71 11.95 -4.29 12.97
CA GLN A 71 11.33 -5.22 12.01
C GLN A 71 9.95 -4.76 11.55
N GLN A 72 9.14 -4.21 12.45
CA GLN A 72 7.83 -3.65 12.14
C GLN A 72 7.98 -2.40 11.25
N TYR A 73 8.97 -1.56 11.54
CA TYR A 73 9.30 -0.40 10.72
C TYR A 73 9.69 -0.81 9.30
N ASP A 74 10.60 -1.78 9.15
CA ASP A 74 11.00 -2.32 7.86
C ASP A 74 9.82 -2.94 7.09
N ALA A 75 8.92 -3.63 7.80
CA ALA A 75 7.72 -4.18 7.22
C ALA A 75 6.79 -3.09 6.66
N VAL A 76 6.64 -1.96 7.38
CA VAL A 76 5.89 -0.78 6.90
C VAL A 76 6.55 -0.20 5.65
N GLU A 77 7.86 0.01 5.66
CA GLU A 77 8.57 0.59 4.53
C GLU A 77 8.51 -0.30 3.28
N ARG A 78 8.60 -1.63 3.45
CA ARG A 78 8.37 -2.57 2.36
C ARG A 78 6.93 -2.48 1.83
N ALA A 79 5.93 -2.49 2.71
CA ALA A 79 4.52 -2.41 2.31
C ALA A 79 4.18 -1.10 1.58
N LYS A 80 4.79 0.03 1.97
CA LYS A 80 4.68 1.30 1.23
C LYS A 80 5.22 1.19 -0.20
N ARG A 81 6.39 0.57 -0.38
CA ARG A 81 7.00 0.36 -1.71
C ARG A 81 6.13 -0.56 -2.57
N GLU A 82 5.61 -1.63 -1.99
CA GLU A 82 4.69 -2.55 -2.68
C GLU A 82 3.42 -1.83 -3.16
N THR A 83 2.79 -1.04 -2.28
CA THR A 83 1.61 -0.24 -2.58
C THR A 83 1.87 0.79 -3.68
N TYR A 84 2.99 1.51 -3.59
CA TYR A 84 3.40 2.46 -4.63
C TYR A 84 3.56 1.75 -5.99
N ASN A 85 4.23 0.60 -6.01
CA ASN A 85 4.44 -0.16 -7.23
C ASN A 85 3.13 -0.71 -7.80
N ALA A 86 2.21 -1.21 -6.97
CA ALA A 86 0.88 -1.65 -7.39
C ALA A 86 0.07 -0.50 -8.01
N LYS A 87 0.10 0.69 -7.39
CA LYS A 87 -0.53 1.90 -7.92
C LYS A 87 0.05 2.27 -9.29
N ARG A 88 1.36 2.21 -9.45
CA ARG A 88 2.04 2.49 -10.73
C ARG A 88 1.66 1.47 -11.81
N ARG A 89 1.56 0.18 -11.47
CA ARG A 89 1.08 -0.87 -12.39
C ARG A 89 -0.36 -0.61 -12.83
N LEU A 90 -1.26 -0.29 -11.90
CA LEU A 90 -2.66 0.05 -12.21
C LEU A 90 -2.76 1.27 -13.13
N GLN A 91 -2.07 2.37 -12.81
CA GLN A 91 -2.05 3.57 -13.65
C GLN A 91 -1.54 3.26 -15.07
N THR A 92 -0.54 2.39 -15.18
CA THR A 92 0.00 1.98 -16.48
C THR A 92 -1.01 1.15 -17.27
N ALA A 93 -1.73 0.23 -16.62
CA ALA A 93 -2.80 -0.54 -17.26
C ALA A 93 -3.95 0.36 -17.74
N ILE A 94 -4.37 1.34 -16.92
CA ILE A 94 -5.41 2.32 -17.28
C ILE A 94 -5.00 3.14 -18.51
N ARG A 95 -3.75 3.61 -18.58
CA ARG A 95 -3.25 4.40 -19.73
C ARG A 95 -3.20 3.62 -21.05
N ARG A 96 -3.19 2.28 -21.00
CA ARG A 96 -3.19 1.43 -22.20
C ARG A 96 -4.59 1.19 -22.76
N LEU A 97 -5.63 1.44 -21.97
CA LEU A 97 -7.00 1.37 -22.44
C LEU A 97 -7.26 2.55 -23.40
N PRO A 98 -7.74 2.34 -24.63
CA PRO A 98 -8.04 3.46 -25.52
C PRO A 98 -9.19 4.31 -24.96
N GLY A 99 -9.10 5.63 -25.07
CA GLY A 99 -10.14 6.56 -24.58
C GLY A 99 -9.97 7.08 -23.14
N THR A 100 -9.03 6.55 -22.35
CA THR A 100 -8.67 7.07 -21.00
C THR A 100 -7.51 8.07 -21.03
N GLY A 101 -7.09 8.53 -22.21
CA GLY A 101 -5.97 9.46 -22.42
C GLY A 101 -6.24 10.93 -22.02
N GLY A 102 -7.36 11.23 -21.36
CA GLY A 102 -7.71 12.57 -20.90
C GLY A 102 -7.85 12.61 -19.38
N GLN A 103 -6.92 13.30 -18.73
CA GLN A 103 -6.97 13.80 -17.35
C GLN A 103 -7.05 12.74 -16.23
N LEU A 104 -5.89 12.45 -15.63
CA LEU A 104 -5.74 12.09 -14.22
C LEU A 104 -4.62 12.95 -13.62
#